data_AF-A0AAE6W599-F1
#
_entry.id   AF-A0AAE6W599-F1
#
_cell.length_a   1.000
_cell.length_b   1.000
_cell.length_c   1.000
_cell.angle_alpha   90.00
_cell.angle_beta   90.00
_cell.angle_gamma   90.00
#
_symmetry.space_group_name_H-M   'P 1'
#
loop_
_entity.id
_entity.type
_entity.pdbx_description
1 polymer ?
#
loop_
_entity_poly.entity_id
_entity_poly.type
_entity_poly.pdbx_seq_one_letter_code
_entity_poly.pdbx_strand_id
1 'polypeptide(L)'
;MSRARFAFAAHPDAIADLRELPSGMRDLALLELQNLVQGSDDCLPLKGRLAGFHKVYVDPEVAYRLVIQFRQAPPTSTHKREIYLVAAGSRKDYAVYRTAHLRTGPQQEVGPDSVTEARVQAARSRSTLTAERPTAARATTPSTAPPSATNPRKADQR
;
A
#
# COMPACT_ATOMS: atom_id res chain seq x y z
N MET A 1 -28.15 16.95 -17.33
CA MET A 1 -27.21 15.95 -16.80
C MET A 1 -25.96 16.69 -16.31
N SER A 2 -25.70 16.67 -15.00
CA SER A 2 -24.51 17.33 -14.45
C SER A 2 -23.24 16.62 -14.93
N ARG A 3 -22.25 17.37 -15.41
CA ARG A 3 -20.99 16.81 -15.90
C ARG A 3 -20.13 16.40 -14.71
N ALA A 4 -19.55 15.20 -14.75
CA ALA A 4 -18.62 14.75 -13.71
C ALA A 4 -17.49 15.78 -13.51
N ARG A 5 -17.27 16.18 -12.26
CA ARG A 5 -16.25 17.16 -11.87
C ARG A 5 -14.89 16.48 -11.67
N PHE A 6 -14.90 15.23 -11.22
CA PHE A 6 -13.71 14.43 -10.96
C PHE A 6 -13.70 13.15 -11.79
N ALA A 7 -12.52 12.63 -12.11
CA ALA A 7 -12.39 11.23 -12.51
C ALA A 7 -12.49 10.32 -11.27
N PHE A 8 -12.74 9.03 -11.50
CA PHE A 8 -12.75 8.02 -10.44
C PHE A 8 -11.62 7.03 -10.65
N ALA A 9 -10.86 6.78 -9.60
CA ALA A 9 -9.86 5.73 -9.51
C ALA A 9 -9.98 5.02 -8.16
N ALA A 10 -9.48 3.80 -8.07
CA ALA A 10 -9.54 3.02 -6.84
C ALA A 10 -8.27 2.19 -6.65
N HIS A 11 -7.91 1.94 -5.40
CA HIS A 11 -6.98 0.89 -5.07
C HIS A 11 -7.60 -0.46 -5.48
N PRO A 12 -6.85 -1.40 -6.08
CA PRO A 12 -7.40 -2.69 -6.52
C PRO A 12 -8.12 -3.41 -5.38
N ASP A 13 -7.51 -3.48 -4.20
CA ASP A 13 -8.13 -4.10 -3.04
C ASP A 13 -9.35 -3.32 -2.50
N ALA A 14 -9.48 -2.02 -2.77
CA ALA A 14 -10.67 -1.26 -2.36
C ALA A 14 -11.91 -1.64 -3.19
N ILE A 15 -11.72 -2.17 -4.40
CA ILE A 15 -12.82 -2.75 -5.17
C ILE A 15 -13.29 -4.06 -4.52
N ALA A 16 -12.36 -4.84 -3.95
CA ALA A 16 -12.72 -6.03 -3.17
C ALA A 16 -13.49 -5.63 -1.91
N ASP A 17 -13.03 -4.62 -1.17
CA ASP A 17 -13.74 -4.09 0.00
C ASP A 17 -15.20 -3.72 -0.31
N LEU A 18 -15.44 -3.01 -1.42
CA LEU A 18 -16.80 -2.64 -1.84
C LEU A 18 -17.68 -3.88 -2.08
N ARG A 19 -17.10 -4.95 -2.64
CA ARG A 19 -17.81 -6.21 -2.89
C ARG A 19 -18.09 -7.00 -1.61
N GLU A 20 -17.29 -6.81 -0.57
CA GLU A 20 -17.47 -7.44 0.75
C GLU A 20 -18.46 -6.69 1.64
N LEU A 21 -18.80 -5.43 1.32
CA LEU A 21 -19.84 -4.70 2.03
C LEU A 21 -21.20 -5.42 1.94
N PRO A 22 -22.03 -5.33 3.01
CA PRO A 22 -23.45 -5.70 2.92
C PRO A 22 -24.13 -4.95 1.76
N SER A 23 -25.08 -5.61 1.08
CA SER A 23 -25.70 -5.09 -0.15
C SER A 23 -26.22 -3.65 -0.02
N GLY A 24 -27.02 -3.37 1.02
CA GLY A 24 -27.55 -2.01 1.23
C GLY A 24 -26.45 -0.95 1.42
N MET A 25 -25.35 -1.31 2.09
CA MET A 25 -24.22 -0.39 2.32
C MET A 25 -23.37 -0.23 1.07
N ARG A 26 -23.29 -1.25 0.22
CA ARG A 26 -22.64 -1.19 -1.08
C ARG A 26 -23.40 -0.26 -2.01
N ASP A 27 -24.72 -0.37 -2.07
CA ASP A 27 -25.55 0.47 -2.93
C ASP A 27 -25.45 1.94 -2.51
N LEU A 28 -25.51 2.21 -1.20
CA LEU A 28 -25.26 3.55 -0.64
C LEU A 28 -23.83 4.01 -0.95
N ALA A 29 -22.81 3.16 -0.79
CA ALA A 29 -21.43 3.53 -1.13
C ALA A 29 -21.27 3.92 -2.61
N LEU A 30 -21.91 3.19 -3.53
CA LEU A 30 -21.87 3.50 -4.96
C LEU A 30 -22.59 4.83 -5.28
N LEU A 31 -23.72 5.09 -4.62
CA LEU A 31 -24.43 6.36 -4.72
C LEU A 31 -23.57 7.53 -4.23
N GLU A 32 -22.94 7.38 -3.06
CA GLU A 32 -22.05 8.42 -2.53
C GLU A 32 -20.83 8.66 -3.43
N LEU A 33 -20.22 7.59 -3.97
CA LEU A 33 -19.12 7.74 -4.94
C LEU A 33 -19.56 8.49 -6.19
N GLN A 34 -20.78 8.24 -6.68
CA GLN A 34 -21.35 8.99 -7.81
C GLN A 34 -21.54 10.47 -7.46
N ASN A 35 -22.08 10.77 -6.28
CA ASN A 35 -22.28 12.15 -5.80
C ASN A 35 -20.94 12.88 -5.69
N LEU A 36 -19.93 12.24 -5.12
CA LEU A 36 -18.59 12.81 -5.00
C LEU A 36 -17.97 13.06 -6.38
N VAL A 37 -18.11 12.15 -7.35
CA VAL A 37 -17.64 12.35 -8.73
C VAL A 37 -18.31 13.54 -9.42
N GLN A 38 -19.58 13.78 -9.12
CA GLN A 38 -20.31 14.98 -9.56
C GLN A 38 -19.92 16.24 -8.78
N GLY A 39 -19.12 16.07 -7.72
CA GLY A 39 -18.52 17.10 -6.88
C GLY A 39 -19.45 17.61 -5.78
N SER A 40 -20.23 16.71 -5.20
CA SER A 40 -20.72 16.90 -3.84
C SER A 40 -19.54 16.91 -2.86
N ASP A 41 -19.69 17.67 -1.77
CA ASP A 41 -18.69 17.81 -0.70
C ASP A 41 -19.10 17.03 0.56
N ASP A 42 -19.91 15.96 0.41
CA ASP A 42 -20.36 15.06 1.48
C ASP A 42 -19.24 14.14 2.00
N CYS A 43 -18.08 14.72 2.29
CA CYS A 43 -16.93 14.05 2.83
C CYS A 43 -16.28 14.90 3.94
N LEU A 44 -15.71 14.24 4.93
CA LEU A 44 -15.09 14.89 6.08
C LEU A 44 -13.58 14.63 6.08
N PRO A 45 -12.74 15.66 6.26
CA PRO A 45 -11.30 15.46 6.28
C PRO A 45 -10.86 14.58 7.47
N LEU A 46 -9.93 13.68 7.21
CA LEU A 46 -9.23 12.91 8.23
C LEU A 46 -8.02 13.67 8.76
N LYS A 47 -7.63 13.35 9.99
CA LYS A 47 -6.52 13.98 10.71
C LYS A 47 -5.45 12.94 11.07
N GLY A 48 -4.26 13.41 11.48
CA GLY A 48 -3.17 12.54 11.93
C GLY A 48 -2.53 11.78 10.77
N ARG A 49 -2.33 10.46 10.92
CA ARG A 49 -1.66 9.62 9.91
C ARG A 49 -2.36 9.52 8.56
N LEU A 50 -3.65 9.86 8.53
CA LEU A 50 -4.46 9.91 7.30
C LEU A 50 -4.81 11.37 6.94
N ALA A 51 -3.99 12.34 7.33
CA ALA A 51 -4.15 13.72 6.86
C ALA A 51 -4.10 13.78 5.32
N GLY A 52 -5.00 14.57 4.73
CA GLY A 52 -5.16 14.64 3.26
C GLY A 52 -6.13 13.60 2.68
N PHE A 53 -6.54 12.60 3.46
CA PHE A 53 -7.64 11.70 3.13
C PHE A 53 -8.96 12.21 3.71
N HIS A 54 -10.08 11.75 3.16
CA HIS A 54 -11.41 12.10 3.60
C HIS A 54 -12.21 10.83 3.90
N LYS A 55 -13.12 10.91 4.86
CA LYS A 55 -14.08 9.86 5.17
C LYS A 55 -15.46 10.23 4.63
N VAL A 56 -16.19 9.21 4.19
CA VAL A 56 -17.59 9.30 3.75
C VAL A 56 -18.37 8.28 4.55
N TYR A 57 -19.56 8.64 5.03
CA TYR A 57 -20.46 7.72 5.70
C TYR A 57 -21.36 7.06 4.66
N VAL A 58 -21.53 5.74 4.73
CA VAL A 58 -22.31 4.97 3.73
C VAL A 58 -23.46 4.21 4.38
N ASP A 59 -23.84 4.65 5.57
CA ASP A 59 -24.93 4.08 6.35
C ASP A 59 -25.44 5.10 7.38
N PRO A 60 -26.74 5.05 7.74
CA PRO A 60 -27.32 5.97 8.73
C PRO A 60 -26.78 5.72 10.14
N GLU A 61 -26.38 4.48 10.46
CA GLU A 61 -25.83 4.10 11.77
C GLU A 61 -24.35 4.49 11.93
N VAL A 62 -23.73 5.02 10.87
CA VAL A 62 -22.33 5.45 10.86
C VAL A 62 -21.39 4.30 11.27
N ALA A 63 -21.73 3.06 10.90
CA ALA A 63 -20.98 1.83 11.12
C ALA A 63 -20.00 1.54 9.96
N TYR A 64 -20.29 2.00 8.75
CA TYR A 64 -19.51 1.78 7.53
C TYR A 64 -19.00 3.10 6.95
N ARG A 65 -17.80 3.07 6.38
CA ARG A 65 -17.13 4.26 5.84
C ARG A 65 -16.36 3.94 4.57
N LEU A 66 -16.22 4.95 3.73
CA LEU A 66 -15.19 5.00 2.69
C LEU A 66 -14.04 5.90 3.15
N VAL A 67 -12.84 5.57 2.72
CA VAL A 67 -11.66 6.44 2.81
C VAL A 67 -11.23 6.78 1.39
N ILE A 68 -11.22 8.07 1.07
CA ILE A 68 -10.90 8.59 -0.26
C ILE A 68 -9.78 9.63 -0.19
N GLN A 69 -9.16 9.89 -1.33
CA GLN A 69 -8.22 10.99 -1.53
C GLN A 69 -8.59 11.77 -2.78
N PHE A 70 -8.56 13.09 -2.71
CA PHE A 70 -8.59 13.91 -3.92
C PHE A 70 -7.16 14.14 -4.39
N ARG A 71 -6.83 13.70 -5.61
CA ARG A 71 -5.49 13.88 -6.20
C ARG A 71 -5.57 14.45 -7.62
N GLN A 72 -4.42 14.86 -8.16
CA GLN A 72 -4.34 15.23 -9.58
C GLN A 72 -4.58 13.97 -10.41
N ALA A 73 -5.38 14.08 -11.45
CA ALA A 73 -5.59 12.97 -12.35
C ALA A 73 -4.34 12.76 -13.24
N PRO A 74 -4.09 11.53 -13.73
CA PRO A 74 -3.06 11.28 -14.72
C PRO A 74 -3.22 12.17 -15.97
N PRO A 75 -2.15 12.47 -16.71
CA PRO A 75 -2.20 13.31 -17.91
C PRO A 75 -3.11 12.75 -19.01
N THR A 76 -3.40 11.45 -18.97
CA THR A 76 -4.29 10.74 -19.89
C THR A 76 -5.77 10.92 -19.56
N SER A 77 -6.10 11.51 -18.41
CA SER A 77 -7.48 11.71 -17.96
C SER A 77 -8.10 12.96 -18.55
N THR A 78 -9.39 12.90 -18.87
CA THR A 78 -10.21 14.06 -19.30
C THR A 78 -10.45 15.05 -18.15
N HIS A 79 -10.31 14.62 -16.90
CA HIS A 79 -10.53 15.44 -15.72
C HIS A 79 -9.21 15.93 -15.13
N LYS A 80 -9.18 17.13 -14.55
CA LYS A 80 -7.96 17.67 -13.90
C LYS A 80 -7.66 16.96 -12.57
N ARG A 81 -8.71 16.56 -11.85
CA ARG A 81 -8.62 15.93 -10.53
C ARG A 81 -9.40 14.64 -10.53
N GLU A 82 -9.00 13.74 -9.65
CA GLU A 82 -9.69 12.47 -9.43
C GLU A 82 -9.91 12.19 -7.96
N ILE A 83 -10.98 11.43 -7.71
CA ILE A 83 -11.25 10.79 -6.43
C ILE A 83 -10.62 9.41 -6.49
N TYR A 84 -9.72 9.15 -5.55
CA TYR A 84 -9.07 7.87 -5.38
C TYR A 84 -9.65 7.16 -4.16
N LEU A 85 -10.40 6.08 -4.37
CA LEU A 85 -10.89 5.23 -3.29
C LEU A 85 -9.76 4.36 -2.74
N VAL A 86 -9.49 4.49 -1.44
CA VAL A 86 -8.40 3.79 -0.76
C VAL A 86 -8.89 2.55 -0.03
N ALA A 87 -10.02 2.67 0.66
CA ALA A 87 -10.61 1.57 1.42
C ALA A 87 -12.11 1.78 1.62
N ALA A 88 -12.84 0.69 1.76
CA ALA A 88 -14.23 0.67 2.18
C ALA A 88 -14.40 -0.35 3.30
N GLY A 89 -15.33 -0.13 4.23
CA GLY A 89 -15.60 -1.16 5.24
C GLY A 89 -16.12 -0.61 6.55
N SER A 90 -16.23 -1.52 7.52
CA SER A 90 -16.68 -1.18 8.87
C SER A 90 -15.65 -0.34 9.62
N ARG A 91 -16.15 0.58 10.44
CA ARG A 91 -15.36 1.30 11.45
C ARG A 91 -15.22 0.52 12.74
N LYS A 92 -15.87 -0.64 12.88
CA LYS A 92 -15.64 -1.54 14.01
C LYS A 92 -14.14 -1.78 14.14
N ASP A 93 -13.65 -1.62 15.37
CA ASP A 93 -12.24 -1.72 15.71
C ASP A 93 -11.32 -0.82 14.86
N TYR A 94 -11.81 0.25 14.23
CA TYR A 94 -11.04 1.08 13.29
C TYR A 94 -10.51 0.31 12.05
N ALA A 95 -11.16 -0.80 11.66
CA ALA A 95 -10.70 -1.67 10.58
C ALA A 95 -10.45 -0.91 9.26
N VAL A 96 -11.44 -0.15 8.79
CA VAL A 96 -11.32 0.65 7.56
C VAL A 96 -10.13 1.62 7.56
N TYR A 97 -9.84 2.24 8.70
CA TYR A 97 -8.74 3.19 8.82
C TYR A 97 -7.38 2.50 8.89
N ARG A 98 -7.29 1.33 9.53
CA ARG A 98 -6.08 0.51 9.49
C ARG A 98 -5.79 0.04 8.07
N THR A 99 -6.79 -0.47 7.37
CA THR A 99 -6.67 -0.88 5.97
C THR A 99 -6.20 0.27 5.10
N ALA A 100 -6.81 1.46 5.26
CA ALA A 100 -6.36 2.65 4.54
C ALA A 100 -4.90 2.99 4.86
N HIS A 101 -4.51 2.99 6.14
CA HIS A 101 -3.15 3.29 6.55
C HIS A 101 -2.13 2.29 6.02
N LEU A 102 -2.47 1.00 5.94
CA LEU A 102 -1.59 -0.02 5.36
C LEU A 102 -1.39 0.21 3.86
N ARG A 103 -2.44 0.62 3.14
CA ARG A 103 -2.38 0.92 1.69
C ARG A 103 -1.73 2.27 1.37
N THR A 104 -1.70 3.19 2.33
CA THR A 104 -1.18 4.56 2.17
C THR A 104 0.05 4.87 3.03
N GLY A 105 0.65 3.84 3.65
CA GLY A 105 1.96 3.92 4.30
C GLY A 105 3.05 4.40 3.32
N PRO A 106 4.34 4.46 3.70
CA PRO A 106 5.41 5.24 3.04
C PRO A 106 5.72 4.97 1.56
N GLN A 107 4.85 4.30 0.82
CA GLN A 107 4.71 4.32 -0.64
C GLN A 107 4.12 5.64 -1.19
N GLN A 108 4.35 6.77 -0.50
CA GLN A 108 3.99 8.12 -0.95
C GLN A 108 5.21 8.90 -1.48
N GLU A 109 6.20 8.19 -2.03
CA GLU A 109 7.14 8.70 -3.03
C GLU A 109 7.00 7.91 -4.33
N VAL A 110 5.83 8.03 -4.97
CA VAL A 110 5.70 7.75 -6.40
C VAL A 110 5.19 9.03 -7.08
N GLY A 111 5.93 10.11 -6.88
CA GLY A 111 6.16 11.12 -7.92
C GLY A 111 7.54 10.82 -8.51
N PRO A 112 7.77 10.98 -9.82
CA PRO A 112 8.99 10.49 -10.46
C PRO A 112 10.19 11.26 -9.91
N ASP A 113 10.89 10.65 -8.97
CA ASP A 113 12.17 11.10 -8.45
C ASP A 113 13.26 10.74 -9.49
N SER A 114 13.01 11.15 -10.73
CA SER A 114 13.86 11.00 -11.90
C SER A 114 15.27 11.55 -11.65
N VAL A 115 15.38 12.53 -10.74
CA VAL A 115 16.66 13.10 -10.29
C VAL A 115 17.40 12.13 -9.34
N THR A 116 16.68 11.45 -8.45
CA THR A 116 17.25 10.46 -7.54
C THR A 116 17.63 9.19 -8.28
N GLU A 117 16.77 8.71 -9.20
CA GLU A 117 17.09 7.58 -10.09
C GLU A 117 18.27 7.89 -11.01
N ALA A 118 18.34 9.10 -11.60
CA ALA A 118 19.48 9.53 -12.42
C ALA A 118 20.79 9.61 -11.62
N ARG A 119 20.74 10.04 -10.35
CA ARG A 119 21.90 10.07 -9.46
C ARG A 119 22.37 8.65 -9.09
N VAL A 120 21.44 7.73 -8.84
CA VAL A 120 21.76 6.32 -8.53
C VAL A 120 22.32 5.59 -9.77
N GLN A 121 21.77 5.83 -10.96
CA GLN A 121 22.34 5.38 -12.24
C GLN A 121 23.74 5.93 -12.46
N ALA A 122 23.96 7.24 -12.27
CA ALA A 122 25.26 7.87 -12.45
C ALA A 122 26.34 7.34 -11.48
N ALA A 123 25.95 6.97 -10.25
CA ALA A 123 26.86 6.33 -9.30
C ALA A 123 27.24 4.90 -9.71
N ARG A 124 26.28 4.11 -10.22
CA ARG A 124 26.54 2.74 -10.69
C ARG A 124 27.39 2.70 -11.95
N SER A 125 27.18 3.62 -12.90
CA SER A 125 27.97 3.70 -14.14
C SER A 125 29.43 4.10 -13.92
N ARG A 126 29.75 4.70 -12.76
CA ARG A 126 31.13 5.04 -12.36
C ARG A 126 31.84 3.93 -11.58
N SER A 127 31.14 2.83 -11.28
CA SER A 127 31.75 1.69 -10.58
C SER A 127 32.38 0.72 -11.57
N THR A 128 33.60 1.02 -12.01
CA THR A 128 34.49 0.04 -12.66
C THR A 128 35.35 -0.62 -11.59
N LEU A 129 34.76 -1.53 -10.80
CA LEU A 129 35.57 -2.42 -9.96
C LEU A 129 36.10 -3.58 -10.81
N THR A 130 37.15 -3.28 -11.55
CA THR A 130 38.10 -4.27 -12.04
C THR A 130 39.04 -4.60 -10.87
N ALA A 131 38.95 -5.81 -10.34
CA ALA A 131 40.06 -6.43 -9.63
C ALA A 131 40.03 -7.93 -9.90
N GLU A 132 41.09 -8.35 -10.56
CA GLU A 132 41.34 -9.64 -11.18
C GLU A 132 41.23 -10.82 -10.22
N ARG A 133 40.79 -11.93 -10.81
CA ARG A 133 41.00 -13.29 -10.33
C ARG A 133 42.42 -13.73 -10.72
N PRO A 134 43.22 -14.26 -9.77
CA PRO A 134 44.18 -15.30 -10.10
C PRO A 134 43.76 -16.64 -9.51
N THR A 135 43.69 -17.62 -10.40
CA THR A 135 43.67 -19.06 -10.17
C THR A 135 44.93 -19.47 -9.40
N ALA A 136 44.78 -20.19 -8.28
CA ALA A 136 45.89 -20.91 -7.65
C ALA A 136 45.46 -22.34 -7.31
N ALA A 137 46.41 -23.24 -7.46
CA ALA A 137 46.23 -24.64 -7.79
C ALA A 137 45.71 -25.54 -6.65
N ARG A 138 45.08 -26.62 -7.11
CA ARG A 138 44.79 -27.89 -6.45
C ARG A 138 45.91 -28.40 -5.54
N ALA A 139 45.54 -28.86 -4.33
CA ALA A 139 46.28 -29.87 -3.58
C ALA A 139 45.31 -30.76 -2.75
N THR A 140 45.14 -32.00 -3.23
CA THR A 140 45.06 -33.28 -2.47
C THR A 140 44.24 -33.39 -1.17
N THR A 141 43.14 -34.15 -1.23
CA THR A 141 42.68 -35.10 -0.19
C THR A 141 43.62 -36.33 -0.18
N PRO A 142 43.66 -37.26 0.82
CA PRO A 142 42.58 -37.68 1.75
C PRO A 142 42.99 -38.05 3.21
N SER A 143 42.04 -38.18 4.14
CA SER A 143 42.02 -39.22 5.21
C SER A 143 40.77 -39.04 6.11
N THR A 144 39.80 -39.97 6.16
CA THR A 144 39.70 -41.19 7.01
C THR A 144 39.02 -40.97 8.38
N ALA A 145 37.69 -41.19 8.36
CA ALA A 145 36.80 -41.92 9.28
C ALA A 145 36.54 -41.52 10.78
N PRO A 146 35.33 -41.84 11.33
CA PRO A 146 34.73 -41.39 12.62
C PRO A 146 34.92 -42.46 13.75
N PRO A 147 34.31 -42.47 15.00
CA PRO A 147 33.02 -41.89 15.46
C PRO A 147 32.87 -41.44 16.96
N SER A 148 31.66 -40.92 17.27
CA SER A 148 30.84 -40.98 18.51
C SER A 148 31.41 -40.85 19.94
N ALA A 149 30.86 -39.92 20.72
CA ALA A 149 30.47 -40.08 22.15
C ALA A 149 29.56 -38.89 22.58
N THR A 150 28.27 -39.09 22.85
CA THR A 150 27.64 -39.42 24.14
C THR A 150 27.50 -38.22 25.12
N ASN A 151 26.25 -37.78 25.26
CA ASN A 151 25.61 -36.93 26.29
C ASN A 151 26.05 -37.22 27.76
N PRO A 152 25.89 -36.31 28.75
CA PRO A 152 24.59 -36.20 29.44
C PRO A 152 24.18 -34.86 30.07
N ARG A 153 22.86 -34.63 29.98
CA ARG A 153 21.87 -34.16 30.98
C ARG A 153 22.35 -33.96 32.44
N LYS A 154 22.07 -32.77 32.99
CA LYS A 154 21.68 -32.47 34.40
C LYS A 154 20.35 -31.69 34.28
N ALA A 155 19.16 -31.98 34.83
CA ALA A 155 18.73 -32.61 36.09
C ALA A 155 19.45 -32.02 37.32
N ASP A 156 18.83 -31.48 38.36
CA ASP A 156 17.44 -31.20 38.76
C ASP A 156 17.59 -30.44 40.11
N GLN A 157 16.48 -30.01 40.72
CA GLN A 157 16.32 -29.63 42.14
C GLN A 157 16.74 -28.18 42.50
N ARG A 158 15.96 -27.38 43.22
CA ARG A 158 14.86 -27.68 44.16
C ARG A 158 14.04 -26.42 44.42
#